data_AF-A0AAD1SVP5-F1
#
_entry.id   AF-A0AAD1SVP5-F1
#
_cell.length_a   1.000
_cell.length_b   1.000
_cell.length_c   1.000
_cell.angle_alpha   90.00
_cell.angle_beta   90.00
_cell.angle_gamma   90.00
#
_symmetry.space_group_name_H-M   'P 1'
#
loop_
_entity.id
_entity.type
_entity.pdbx_description
1 polymer ?
#
loop_
_entity_poly.entity_id
_entity_poly.type
_entity_poly.pdbx_seq_one_letter_code
_entity_poly.pdbx_strand_id
1 'polypeptide(L)'
;MSHRKFSAPRHGSLGFLPRKRSRRHRGKVKSFPKDDPSKPIHLTAFLGYKAGMTHIVREVDRPGSKVNKKEVVEAVTIVETPPMVLVGIVGYIQTPRGLRSFKTIFAEHISDECKRRFYKNWYKSKKKAFTKYCKKWQDDDGKKQLEKDFLSMKKYCQVIRVIAHTQMRLLPLRQKKSHLMEIQINGGTISEKVDWAREKLEQQVAISGVFGQDEMIDVIGVTKGKGYKGVTSRWHTKKLPRKTHRGLRKVACIGAWHPARVAFSVARAGQKGYHHRTEINKKIYKIGQGYHKKDGKLVKSNASTDYDLSDKSINPLGGFVHYGEVKNDFIMLKGCVIGTKKRVLTLRKSLLVQTSRRALERIDLKFIDTTSKFGHGRFQTPEEKKAFMERRYSTPKVLLLMNVNTNDQKDNHRKVEWNETQSLPRANSSHSRVIRSLDVQMAQMAECKTRTAVFEISRQLVDPTNANFLINPSCIEVQRCSGCCMSSNYKCVPVRVHVRNVQIMKITPGRPKNKVELVVISVEDHVECKPGPVNSAAPRSHHIHQEAKGVAGTPQTTVRPATVSRKEESPLRASKRKNRKFKHLPSKKEQMQLLVT
;
A
#
# COMPACT_ATOMS: atom_id res chain seq x y z
N MET A 1 -33.94 -0.02 23.94
CA MET A 1 -33.45 1.31 23.48
C MET A 1 -34.17 1.64 22.18
N SER A 2 -34.94 2.72 22.13
CA SER A 2 -35.75 3.10 20.96
C SER A 2 -34.91 3.67 19.82
N HIS A 3 -34.00 4.59 20.12
CA HIS A 3 -33.14 5.25 19.15
C HIS A 3 -31.66 5.26 19.58
N ARG A 4 -30.79 5.62 18.64
CA ARG A 4 -29.34 5.70 18.88
C ARG A 4 -29.02 6.99 19.65
N LYS A 5 -28.61 6.87 20.92
CA LYS A 5 -28.27 8.01 21.82
C LYS A 5 -27.25 8.99 21.23
N PHE A 6 -26.19 8.50 20.57
CA PHE A 6 -25.17 9.33 19.93
C PHE A 6 -25.04 8.96 18.46
N SER A 7 -25.26 9.93 17.58
CA SER A 7 -25.09 9.77 16.13
C SER A 7 -23.61 9.57 15.77
N ALA A 8 -23.36 8.91 14.64
CA ALA A 8 -22.03 8.91 14.03
C ALA A 8 -22.16 8.71 12.52
N PRO A 9 -21.17 9.15 11.73
CA PRO A 9 -21.15 8.92 10.31
C PRO A 9 -21.23 7.43 9.95
N ARG A 10 -21.79 7.17 8.78
CA ARG A 10 -21.91 5.83 8.25
C ARG A 10 -20.53 5.23 7.91
N HIS A 11 -20.30 3.99 8.31
CA HIS A 11 -19.09 3.26 7.92
C HIS A 11 -19.15 2.80 6.46
N GLY A 12 -18.41 3.50 5.60
CA GLY A 12 -18.17 3.15 4.21
C GLY A 12 -19.26 3.62 3.23
N SER A 13 -18.80 4.14 2.09
CA SER A 13 -19.68 4.66 1.04
C SER A 13 -20.49 3.56 0.33
N LEU A 14 -21.76 3.89 0.06
CA LEU A 14 -22.73 3.09 -0.69
C LEU A 14 -22.57 3.23 -2.21
N GLY A 15 -22.05 4.35 -2.72
CA GLY A 15 -21.79 4.54 -4.17
C GLY A 15 -20.74 3.57 -4.74
N PHE A 16 -20.04 2.86 -3.86
CA PHE A 16 -19.08 1.81 -4.21
C PHE A 16 -19.59 0.38 -4.00
N LEU A 17 -20.90 0.22 -3.73
CA LEU A 17 -21.60 -1.05 -3.88
C LEU A 17 -21.93 -1.30 -5.36
N PRO A 18 -21.95 -2.57 -5.81
CA PRO A 18 -21.56 -3.77 -5.08
C PRO A 18 -20.03 -3.91 -4.90
N ARG A 19 -19.59 -4.29 -3.69
CA ARG A 19 -18.17 -4.59 -3.38
C ARG A 19 -17.84 -6.05 -3.74
N LYS A 20 -17.74 -6.32 -5.05
CA LYS A 20 -17.44 -7.64 -5.64
C LYS A 20 -16.19 -7.61 -6.53
N ARG A 21 -15.67 -8.80 -6.87
CA ARG A 21 -14.55 -8.93 -7.82
C ARG A 21 -14.92 -8.32 -9.18
N SER A 22 -14.00 -7.55 -9.75
CA SER A 22 -14.13 -7.03 -11.11
C SER A 22 -14.14 -8.19 -12.10
N ARG A 23 -15.06 -8.15 -13.07
CA ARG A 23 -15.15 -9.15 -14.15
C ARG A 23 -13.96 -9.05 -15.11
N ARG A 24 -13.44 -7.84 -15.32
CA ARG A 24 -12.28 -7.57 -16.19
C ARG A 24 -11.05 -7.33 -15.32
N HIS A 25 -9.91 -7.84 -15.75
CA HIS A 25 -8.62 -7.59 -15.09
C HIS A 25 -8.17 -6.14 -15.25
N ARG A 26 -8.54 -5.50 -16.36
CA ARG A 26 -8.27 -4.09 -16.67
C ARG A 26 -9.45 -3.21 -16.26
N GLY A 27 -9.15 -1.95 -15.93
CA GLY A 27 -10.12 -0.86 -15.96
C GLY A 27 -10.87 -0.77 -17.30
N LYS A 28 -12.21 -0.78 -17.28
CA LYS A 28 -13.00 -0.36 -18.45
C LYS A 28 -13.29 1.13 -18.29
N VAL A 29 -13.04 1.92 -19.34
CA VAL A 29 -13.56 3.29 -19.45
C VAL A 29 -15.07 3.20 -19.70
N LYS A 30 -15.86 3.73 -18.77
CA LYS A 30 -17.32 3.75 -18.91
C LYS A 30 -17.83 5.00 -19.64
N SER A 31 -17.11 6.10 -19.47
CA SER A 31 -17.42 7.40 -20.06
C SER A 31 -16.11 8.01 -20.54
N PHE A 32 -16.10 8.54 -21.75
CA PHE A 32 -14.98 9.32 -22.29
C PHE A 32 -15.26 10.82 -22.11
N PRO A 33 -14.24 11.70 -22.23
CA PRO A 33 -14.46 13.13 -22.29
C PRO A 33 -15.47 13.49 -23.38
N LYS A 34 -16.27 14.53 -23.15
CA LYS A 34 -17.20 15.03 -24.15
C LYS A 34 -16.42 15.47 -25.39
N ASP A 35 -16.97 15.15 -26.55
CA ASP A 35 -16.37 15.51 -27.82
C ASP A 35 -16.63 16.99 -28.13
N ASP A 36 -15.66 17.61 -28.78
CA ASP A 36 -15.65 19.03 -29.15
C ASP A 36 -15.04 19.14 -30.55
N PRO A 37 -15.86 19.28 -31.60
CA PRO A 37 -15.38 19.29 -32.99
C PRO A 37 -14.41 20.41 -33.33
N SER A 38 -14.38 21.50 -32.54
CA SER A 38 -13.49 22.64 -32.77
C SER A 38 -12.01 22.34 -32.46
N LYS A 39 -11.75 21.31 -31.64
CA LYS A 39 -10.41 20.90 -31.25
C LYS A 39 -9.76 19.99 -32.31
N PRO A 40 -8.42 19.96 -32.41
CA PRO A 40 -7.73 19.00 -33.26
C PRO A 40 -8.02 17.57 -32.83
N ILE A 41 -7.96 16.65 -33.79
CA ILE A 41 -8.18 15.22 -33.56
C ILE A 41 -7.15 14.68 -32.57
N HIS A 42 -7.62 14.03 -31.51
CA HIS A 42 -6.76 13.43 -30.49
C HIS A 42 -7.38 12.20 -29.83
N LEU A 43 -6.51 11.37 -29.25
CA LEU A 43 -6.92 10.24 -28.42
C LEU A 43 -7.21 10.69 -26.98
N THR A 44 -8.14 9.98 -26.34
CA THR A 44 -8.64 10.35 -24.99
C THR A 44 -8.17 9.42 -23.87
N ALA A 45 -7.51 8.30 -24.20
CA ALA A 45 -7.07 7.31 -23.23
C ALA A 45 -5.87 6.51 -23.72
N PHE A 46 -5.14 5.91 -22.78
CA PHE A 46 -3.97 5.07 -23.02
C PHE A 46 -3.88 3.93 -21.98
N LEU A 47 -3.06 2.91 -22.25
CA LEU A 47 -2.78 1.83 -21.30
C LEU A 47 -1.34 1.87 -20.82
N GLY A 48 -1.17 1.82 -19.51
CA GLY A 48 0.14 1.69 -18.87
C GLY A 48 0.19 0.54 -17.86
N TYR A 49 1.38 0.23 -17.37
CA TYR A 49 1.65 -0.83 -16.41
C TYR A 49 2.33 -0.24 -15.20
N LYS A 50 1.71 -0.44 -14.02
CA LYS A 50 2.28 0.09 -12.79
C LYS A 50 3.62 -0.60 -12.48
N ALA A 51 4.73 0.13 -12.61
CA ALA A 51 6.06 -0.38 -12.33
C ALA A 51 6.34 -0.36 -10.83
N GLY A 52 6.22 0.81 -10.21
CA GLY A 52 6.52 1.01 -8.81
C GLY A 52 6.18 2.41 -8.35
N MET A 53 6.77 2.81 -7.22
CA MET A 53 6.64 4.15 -6.68
C MET A 53 8.01 4.61 -6.23
N THR A 54 8.25 5.91 -6.35
CA THR A 54 9.39 6.61 -5.77
C THR A 54 8.91 7.93 -5.15
N HIS A 55 9.81 8.77 -4.69
CA HIS A 55 9.51 10.14 -4.32
C HIS A 55 10.37 11.12 -5.11
N ILE A 56 9.89 12.35 -5.19
CA ILE A 56 10.56 13.46 -5.84
C ILE A 56 10.70 14.62 -4.85
N VAL A 57 11.61 15.53 -5.15
CA VAL A 57 11.61 16.87 -4.57
C VAL A 57 11.25 17.85 -5.69
N ARG A 58 10.36 18.78 -5.36
CA ARG A 58 10.05 19.93 -6.21
C ARG A 58 9.79 21.14 -5.35
N GLU A 59 9.96 22.31 -5.95
CA GLU A 59 9.46 23.54 -5.36
C GLU A 59 7.95 23.68 -5.61
N VAL A 60 7.23 24.20 -4.62
CA VAL A 60 5.78 24.42 -4.74
C VAL A 60 5.48 25.88 -5.00
N ASP A 61 4.85 26.18 -6.14
CA ASP A 61 4.35 27.52 -6.45
C ASP A 61 2.84 27.60 -6.21
N ARG A 62 2.49 28.04 -5.00
CA ARG A 62 1.11 28.23 -4.54
C ARG A 62 1.03 29.46 -3.62
N PRO A 63 0.83 30.66 -4.18
CA PRO A 63 0.65 31.88 -3.40
C PRO A 63 -0.43 31.72 -2.32
N GLY A 64 -0.13 32.13 -1.09
CA GLY A 64 -1.00 31.98 0.09
C GLY A 64 -0.79 30.68 0.90
N SER A 65 0.02 29.74 0.41
CA SER A 65 0.38 28.52 1.16
C SER A 65 1.64 28.74 2.00
N LYS A 66 1.72 28.13 3.19
CA LYS A 66 2.95 28.11 4.03
C LYS A 66 4.15 27.42 3.35
N VAL A 67 3.86 26.58 2.36
CA VAL A 67 4.86 25.84 1.55
C VAL A 67 5.15 26.50 0.21
N ASN A 68 4.65 27.71 -0.05
CA ASN A 68 4.98 28.45 -1.26
C ASN A 68 6.49 28.70 -1.35
N LYS A 69 7.09 28.51 -2.53
CA LYS A 69 8.54 28.62 -2.78
C LYS A 69 9.42 27.79 -1.83
N LYS A 70 8.86 26.68 -1.34
CA LYS A 70 9.60 25.71 -0.51
C LYS A 70 9.62 24.37 -1.21
N GLU A 71 10.68 23.64 -0.92
CA GLU A 71 10.85 22.28 -1.40
C GLU A 71 9.95 21.33 -0.63
N VAL A 72 9.24 20.49 -1.38
CA VAL A 72 8.34 19.49 -0.83
C VAL A 72 8.67 18.14 -1.45
N VAL A 73 8.77 17.14 -0.58
CA VAL A 73 8.87 15.74 -0.99
C VAL A 73 7.48 15.21 -1.31
N GLU A 74 7.27 14.76 -2.54
CA GLU A 74 6.01 14.15 -2.95
C GLU A 74 6.23 12.72 -3.47
N ALA A 75 5.41 11.80 -2.98
CA ALA A 75 5.38 10.43 -3.51
C ALA A 75 4.80 10.43 -4.93
N VAL A 76 5.38 9.62 -5.80
CA VAL A 76 4.95 9.46 -7.19
C VAL A 76 4.86 7.97 -7.57
N THR A 77 3.93 7.64 -8.47
CA THR A 77 3.85 6.31 -9.07
C THR A 77 4.42 6.36 -10.48
N ILE A 78 5.33 5.44 -10.79
CA ILE A 78 5.86 5.24 -12.13
C ILE A 78 5.01 4.20 -12.85
N VAL A 79 4.48 4.58 -14.00
CA VAL A 79 3.67 3.72 -14.88
C VAL A 79 4.40 3.63 -16.22
N GLU A 80 4.89 2.44 -16.57
CA GLU A 80 5.51 2.20 -17.87
C GLU A 80 4.42 2.10 -18.94
N THR A 81 4.60 2.83 -20.03
CA THR A 81 3.65 3.05 -21.11
C THR A 81 4.30 2.68 -22.44
N PRO A 82 4.43 1.37 -22.76
CA PRO A 82 4.92 0.96 -24.07
C PRO A 82 3.98 1.48 -25.16
N PRO A 83 4.49 1.78 -26.36
CA PRO A 83 3.67 2.28 -27.45
C PRO A 83 2.49 1.34 -27.75
N MET A 84 1.35 1.91 -28.08
CA MET A 84 0.13 1.17 -28.42
C MET A 84 -0.02 1.09 -29.94
N VAL A 85 -0.39 -0.07 -30.46
CA VAL A 85 -0.67 -0.25 -31.89
C VAL A 85 -2.17 -0.14 -32.12
N LEU A 86 -2.58 0.70 -33.07
CA LEU A 86 -3.98 0.76 -33.51
C LEU A 86 -4.24 -0.36 -34.51
N VAL A 87 -5.28 -1.17 -34.27
CA VAL A 87 -5.57 -2.38 -35.06
C VAL A 87 -7.00 -2.43 -35.59
N GLY A 88 -7.81 -1.42 -35.30
CA GLY A 88 -9.16 -1.34 -35.83
C GLY A 88 -9.90 -0.09 -35.42
N ILE A 89 -11.09 0.08 -35.97
CA ILE A 89 -11.98 1.22 -35.84
C ILE A 89 -13.38 0.69 -35.59
N VAL A 90 -14.10 1.29 -34.65
CA VAL A 90 -15.49 0.98 -34.32
C VAL A 90 -16.30 2.26 -34.45
N GLY A 91 -17.27 2.25 -35.34
CA GLY A 91 -18.27 3.29 -35.46
C GLY A 91 -19.45 3.03 -34.53
N TYR A 92 -19.90 4.04 -33.80
CA TYR A 92 -21.07 4.00 -32.94
C TYR A 92 -22.15 4.94 -33.45
N ILE A 93 -23.35 4.40 -33.63
CA ILE A 93 -24.56 5.15 -33.96
C ILE A 93 -25.36 5.43 -32.70
N GLN A 94 -25.93 6.63 -32.57
CA GLN A 94 -26.85 6.93 -31.49
C GLN A 94 -28.23 6.39 -31.83
N THR A 95 -28.79 5.65 -30.89
CA THR A 95 -30.17 5.19 -30.91
C THR A 95 -30.87 5.75 -29.68
N PRO A 96 -32.21 5.75 -29.61
CA PRO A 96 -32.93 6.15 -28.40
C PRO A 96 -32.53 5.37 -27.14
N ARG A 97 -32.00 4.15 -27.30
CA ARG A 97 -31.49 3.29 -26.19
C ARG A 97 -30.02 3.55 -25.85
N GLY A 98 -29.37 4.53 -26.50
CA GLY A 98 -27.95 4.88 -26.36
C GLY A 98 -27.10 4.50 -27.57
N LEU A 99 -25.79 4.52 -27.39
CA LEU A 99 -24.83 4.21 -28.46
C LEU A 99 -24.80 2.70 -28.75
N ARG A 100 -25.04 2.34 -30.01
CA ARG A 100 -24.91 0.97 -30.53
C ARG A 100 -23.72 0.87 -31.47
N SER A 101 -22.93 -0.20 -31.37
CA SER A 101 -21.87 -0.48 -32.34
C SER A 101 -22.50 -0.71 -33.72
N PHE A 102 -22.11 0.10 -34.69
CA PHE A 102 -22.62 0.04 -36.05
C PHE A 102 -21.78 -0.91 -36.91
N LYS A 103 -20.48 -0.57 -37.08
CA LYS A 103 -19.52 -1.35 -37.85
C LYS A 103 -18.18 -1.41 -37.11
N THR A 104 -17.42 -2.48 -37.36
CA THR A 104 -16.05 -2.63 -36.87
C THR A 104 -15.16 -3.02 -38.03
N ILE A 105 -14.13 -2.22 -38.28
CA ILE A 105 -13.11 -2.47 -39.29
C ILE A 105 -11.81 -2.80 -38.55
N PHE A 106 -11.13 -3.87 -38.93
CA PHE A 106 -9.79 -4.20 -38.43
C PHE A 106 -8.72 -3.91 -39.50
N ALA A 107 -7.49 -3.72 -39.05
CA ALA A 107 -6.31 -3.57 -39.90
C ALA A 107 -6.02 -4.83 -40.73
N GLU A 108 -5.17 -4.69 -41.76
CA GLU A 108 -4.72 -5.81 -42.59
C GLU A 108 -3.77 -6.71 -41.80
N HIS A 109 -2.76 -6.13 -41.16
CA HIS A 109 -1.75 -6.84 -40.40
C HIS A 109 -2.01 -6.76 -38.91
N ILE A 110 -2.40 -7.90 -38.32
CA ILE A 110 -2.64 -8.02 -36.88
C ILE A 110 -1.55 -8.87 -36.24
N SER A 111 -0.83 -8.27 -35.29
CA SER A 111 0.23 -8.94 -34.52
C SER A 111 -0.26 -10.19 -33.78
N ASP A 112 0.63 -11.18 -33.65
CA ASP A 112 0.34 -12.41 -32.91
C ASP A 112 -0.02 -12.19 -31.44
N GLU A 113 0.54 -11.14 -30.82
CA GLU A 113 0.18 -10.76 -29.45
C GLU A 113 -1.26 -10.28 -29.33
N CYS A 114 -1.76 -9.59 -30.35
CA CYS A 114 -3.15 -9.19 -30.48
C CYS A 114 -4.03 -10.41 -30.74
N LYS A 115 -3.66 -11.29 -31.68
CA LYS A 115 -4.36 -12.56 -31.95
C LYS A 115 -4.48 -13.44 -30.70
N ARG A 116 -3.46 -13.48 -29.84
CA ARG A 116 -3.51 -14.16 -28.52
C ARG A 116 -4.67 -13.69 -27.65
N ARG A 117 -5.20 -12.48 -27.86
CA ARG A 117 -6.34 -11.96 -27.10
C ARG A 117 -7.60 -12.81 -27.30
N PHE A 118 -7.78 -13.31 -28.51
CA PHE A 118 -8.96 -14.04 -28.99
C PHE A 118 -8.94 -15.54 -28.65
N TYR A 119 -7.83 -16.03 -28.12
CA TYR A 119 -7.71 -17.41 -27.64
C TYR A 119 -7.60 -17.46 -26.11
N LYS A 120 -8.27 -18.44 -25.50
CA LYS A 120 -7.98 -18.85 -24.12
C LYS A 120 -6.71 -19.71 -24.08
N ASN A 121 -6.63 -20.72 -24.95
CA ASN A 121 -5.51 -21.66 -25.05
C ASN A 121 -4.76 -21.49 -26.37
N TRP A 122 -3.86 -20.51 -26.45
CA TRP A 122 -3.12 -20.19 -27.69
C TRP A 122 -2.36 -21.38 -28.29
N TYR A 123 -1.64 -22.15 -27.46
CA TYR A 123 -0.75 -23.22 -27.91
C TYR A 123 -1.49 -24.43 -28.51
N LYS A 124 -2.69 -24.72 -28.02
CA LYS A 124 -3.54 -25.83 -28.52
C LYS A 124 -4.43 -25.42 -29.69
N SER A 125 -4.44 -24.13 -30.06
CA SER A 125 -5.33 -23.61 -31.10
C SER A 125 -4.64 -23.60 -32.47
N LYS A 126 -5.42 -23.72 -33.55
CA LYS A 126 -4.93 -23.58 -34.94
C LYS A 126 -4.53 -22.14 -35.32
N LYS A 127 -4.69 -21.16 -34.42
CA LYS A 127 -4.31 -19.73 -34.57
C LYS A 127 -4.93 -19.00 -35.78
N LYS A 128 -6.06 -19.48 -36.31
CA LYS A 128 -6.77 -18.92 -37.48
C LYS A 128 -7.56 -17.60 -37.21
N ALA A 129 -7.19 -16.82 -36.19
CA ALA A 129 -7.93 -15.59 -35.91
C ALA A 129 -7.57 -14.52 -36.94
N PHE A 130 -8.58 -13.85 -37.49
CA PHE A 130 -8.47 -12.83 -38.54
C PHE A 130 -7.91 -13.29 -39.89
N THR A 131 -7.57 -14.57 -40.09
CA THR A 131 -6.95 -15.02 -41.35
C THR A 131 -7.82 -14.74 -42.58
N LYS A 132 -9.13 -14.98 -42.51
CA LYS A 132 -10.08 -14.64 -43.60
C LYS A 132 -10.32 -13.13 -43.71
N TYR A 133 -10.24 -12.41 -42.59
CA TYR A 133 -10.49 -10.98 -42.58
C TYR A 133 -9.32 -10.21 -43.23
N CYS A 134 -8.08 -10.56 -42.89
CA CYS A 134 -6.88 -9.95 -43.47
C CYS A 134 -6.85 -10.09 -45.00
N LYS A 135 -7.30 -11.24 -45.54
CA LYS A 135 -7.43 -11.44 -47.00
C LYS A 135 -8.35 -10.44 -47.70
N LYS A 136 -9.37 -9.90 -47.02
CA LYS A 136 -10.26 -8.89 -47.60
C LYS A 136 -9.55 -7.58 -47.97
N TRP A 137 -8.41 -7.29 -47.35
CA TRP A 137 -7.61 -6.12 -47.72
C TRP A 137 -6.83 -6.34 -49.01
N GLN A 138 -6.64 -7.60 -49.41
CA GLN A 138 -5.92 -8.01 -50.62
C GLN A 138 -6.87 -8.16 -51.80
N ASP A 139 -8.04 -8.78 -51.57
CA ASP A 139 -9.08 -9.00 -52.57
C ASP A 139 -9.79 -7.69 -52.96
N ASP A 140 -10.01 -7.42 -54.25
CA ASP A 140 -10.61 -6.17 -54.72
C ASP A 140 -12.07 -5.98 -54.29
N ASP A 141 -12.86 -7.06 -54.27
CA ASP A 141 -14.22 -7.01 -53.72
C ASP A 141 -14.24 -6.75 -52.21
N GLY A 142 -13.22 -7.25 -51.51
CA GLY A 142 -13.02 -6.99 -50.08
C GLY A 142 -12.70 -5.52 -49.80
N LYS A 143 -11.83 -4.90 -50.62
CA LYS A 143 -11.53 -3.46 -50.55
C LYS A 143 -12.77 -2.61 -50.80
N LYS A 144 -13.56 -2.91 -51.85
CA LYS A 144 -14.85 -2.23 -52.12
C LYS A 144 -15.81 -2.32 -50.93
N GLN A 145 -15.88 -3.50 -50.28
CA GLN A 145 -16.69 -3.67 -49.08
C GLN A 145 -16.19 -2.81 -47.90
N LEU A 146 -14.88 -2.75 -47.69
CA LEU A 146 -14.26 -1.94 -46.63
C LEU A 146 -14.50 -0.44 -46.87
N GLU A 147 -14.35 0.04 -48.10
CA GLU A 147 -14.64 1.43 -48.48
C GLU A 147 -16.09 1.78 -48.24
N LYS A 148 -17.03 0.90 -48.61
CA LYS A 148 -18.45 1.06 -48.28
C LYS A 148 -18.70 1.14 -46.77
N ASP A 149 -18.00 0.32 -45.98
CA ASP A 149 -18.10 0.36 -44.52
C ASP A 149 -17.52 1.67 -43.95
N PHE A 150 -16.40 2.18 -44.49
CA PHE A 150 -15.85 3.49 -44.12
C PHE A 150 -16.82 4.63 -44.44
N LEU A 151 -17.39 4.67 -45.64
CA LEU A 151 -18.40 5.66 -46.05
C LEU A 151 -19.63 5.59 -45.15
N SER A 152 -20.08 4.38 -44.82
CA SER A 152 -21.21 4.17 -43.91
C SER A 152 -20.91 4.66 -42.49
N MET A 153 -19.66 4.53 -42.02
CA MET A 153 -19.24 5.10 -40.73
C MET A 153 -19.30 6.63 -40.76
N LYS A 154 -18.78 7.26 -41.82
CA LYS A 154 -18.81 8.73 -41.98
C LYS A 154 -20.23 9.29 -41.97
N LYS A 155 -21.17 8.58 -42.64
CA LYS A 155 -22.56 9.03 -42.77
C LYS A 155 -23.41 8.85 -41.51
N TYR A 156 -23.31 7.69 -40.85
CA TYR A 156 -24.27 7.31 -39.80
C TYR A 156 -23.72 7.31 -38.37
N CYS A 157 -22.40 7.20 -38.19
CA CYS A 157 -21.84 7.13 -36.84
C CYS A 157 -21.68 8.53 -36.25
N GLN A 158 -22.01 8.68 -34.97
CA GLN A 158 -21.75 9.92 -34.24
C GLN A 158 -20.44 9.87 -33.47
N VAL A 159 -20.03 8.68 -33.04
CA VAL A 159 -18.82 8.49 -32.23
C VAL A 159 -17.93 7.45 -32.90
N ILE A 160 -16.68 7.80 -33.12
CA ILE A 160 -15.65 6.90 -33.64
C ILE A 160 -14.71 6.51 -32.51
N ARG A 161 -14.40 5.21 -32.41
CA ARG A 161 -13.41 4.69 -31.48
C ARG A 161 -12.39 3.84 -32.21
N VAL A 162 -11.13 3.96 -31.84
CA VAL A 162 -10.07 3.06 -32.31
C VAL A 162 -9.89 1.91 -31.33
N ILE A 163 -9.68 0.71 -31.86
CA ILE A 163 -9.24 -0.46 -31.13
C ILE A 163 -7.72 -0.44 -31.12
N ALA A 164 -7.16 -0.31 -29.93
CA ALA A 164 -5.72 -0.26 -29.71
C ALA A 164 -5.29 -1.38 -28.76
N HIS A 165 -4.11 -1.95 -29.00
CA HIS A 165 -3.49 -2.89 -28.05
C HIS A 165 -2.10 -2.42 -27.61
N THR A 166 -1.75 -2.79 -26.38
CA THR A 166 -0.38 -2.64 -25.86
C THR A 166 0.53 -3.72 -26.42
N GLN A 167 1.84 -3.46 -26.47
CA GLN A 167 2.87 -4.43 -26.83
C GLN A 167 3.47 -5.07 -25.56
N MET A 168 3.26 -6.37 -25.35
CA MET A 168 3.69 -7.07 -24.13
C MET A 168 5.11 -7.61 -24.20
N ARG A 169 5.64 -7.91 -25.38
CA ARG A 169 7.06 -8.29 -25.53
C ARG A 169 8.02 -7.20 -25.05
N LEU A 170 7.62 -5.93 -25.14
CA LEU A 170 8.45 -4.81 -24.71
C LEU A 170 8.56 -4.68 -23.18
N LEU A 171 7.66 -5.32 -22.42
CA LEU A 171 7.64 -5.24 -20.97
C LEU A 171 8.42 -6.39 -20.32
N PRO A 172 8.99 -6.19 -19.12
CA PRO A 172 9.64 -7.25 -18.34
C PRO A 172 8.61 -8.20 -17.66
N LEU A 173 7.55 -8.58 -18.37
CA LEU A 173 6.46 -9.42 -17.87
C LEU A 173 6.43 -10.76 -18.59
N ARG A 174 6.10 -11.83 -17.87
CA ARG A 174 5.93 -13.18 -18.45
C ARG A 174 4.71 -13.28 -19.39
N GLN A 175 3.77 -12.33 -19.29
CA GLN A 175 2.53 -12.35 -20.06
C GLN A 175 2.80 -11.94 -21.52
N LYS A 176 2.46 -12.81 -22.48
CA LYS A 176 2.56 -12.52 -23.93
C LYS A 176 1.26 -12.05 -24.57
N LYS A 177 0.16 -12.03 -23.80
CA LYS A 177 -1.19 -11.71 -24.27
C LYS A 177 -1.43 -10.21 -24.15
N SER A 178 -1.60 -9.52 -25.27
CA SER A 178 -1.86 -8.08 -25.28
C SER A 178 -3.19 -7.69 -24.63
N HIS A 179 -3.27 -6.43 -24.20
CA HIS A 179 -4.48 -5.84 -23.66
C HIS A 179 -5.13 -4.94 -24.73
N LEU A 180 -6.28 -5.35 -25.27
CA LEU A 180 -7.08 -4.61 -26.26
C LEU A 180 -8.08 -3.65 -25.62
N MET A 181 -8.04 -2.35 -25.94
CA MET A 181 -9.05 -1.38 -25.54
C MET A 181 -9.59 -0.60 -26.73
N GLU A 182 -10.83 -0.14 -26.60
CA GLU A 182 -11.34 0.94 -27.44
C GLU A 182 -10.96 2.28 -26.79
N ILE A 183 -10.48 3.23 -27.60
CA ILE A 183 -10.21 4.62 -27.23
C ILE A 183 -11.09 5.49 -28.12
N GLN A 184 -11.82 6.42 -27.52
CA GLN A 184 -12.62 7.37 -28.29
C GLN A 184 -11.72 8.45 -28.90
N ILE A 185 -11.93 8.73 -30.18
CA ILE A 185 -11.32 9.86 -30.87
C ILE A 185 -12.23 11.06 -30.67
N ASN A 186 -11.66 12.18 -30.22
CA ASN A 186 -12.35 13.45 -30.08
C ASN A 186 -11.67 14.52 -30.95
N GLY A 187 -12.38 15.61 -31.26
CA GLY A 187 -11.88 16.70 -32.10
C GLY A 187 -12.16 16.49 -33.59
N GLY A 188 -12.39 17.56 -34.35
CA GLY A 188 -12.70 17.51 -35.78
C GLY A 188 -14.08 16.93 -36.12
N THR A 189 -14.39 16.88 -37.41
CA THR A 189 -15.64 16.28 -37.92
C THR A 189 -15.57 14.74 -37.90
N ILE A 190 -16.73 14.07 -38.02
CA ILE A 190 -16.77 12.60 -38.04
C ILE A 190 -16.00 12.03 -39.23
N SER A 191 -16.06 12.69 -40.40
CA SER A 191 -15.30 12.24 -41.57
C SER A 191 -13.80 12.27 -41.30
N GLU A 192 -13.29 13.40 -40.80
CA GLU A 192 -11.87 13.55 -40.48
C GLU A 192 -11.42 12.54 -39.42
N LYS A 193 -12.26 12.23 -38.42
CA LYS A 193 -11.96 11.19 -37.42
C LYS A 193 -11.79 9.81 -38.06
N VAL A 194 -12.63 9.47 -39.03
CA VAL A 194 -12.55 8.18 -39.74
C VAL A 194 -11.29 8.14 -40.60
N ASP A 195 -10.98 9.23 -41.30
CA ASP A 195 -9.81 9.34 -42.18
C ASP A 195 -8.50 9.28 -41.38
N TRP A 196 -8.42 10.05 -40.29
CA TRP A 196 -7.31 9.99 -39.34
C TRP A 196 -7.14 8.58 -38.76
N ALA A 197 -8.25 7.94 -38.38
CA ALA A 197 -8.20 6.59 -37.83
C ALA A 197 -7.71 5.57 -38.86
N ARG A 198 -8.08 5.71 -40.14
CA ARG A 198 -7.64 4.86 -41.26
C ARG A 198 -6.14 5.02 -41.49
N GLU A 199 -5.63 6.25 -41.52
CA GLU A 199 -4.20 6.54 -41.68
C GLU A 199 -3.37 5.95 -40.53
N LYS A 200 -3.87 6.02 -39.30
CA LYS A 200 -3.15 5.53 -38.11
C LYS A 200 -3.30 4.03 -37.86
N LEU A 201 -3.98 3.26 -38.71
CA LEU A 201 -4.01 1.80 -38.59
C LEU A 201 -2.58 1.23 -38.71
N GLU A 202 -2.28 0.23 -37.89
CA GLU A 202 -0.97 -0.47 -37.80
C GLU A 202 0.19 0.38 -37.27
N GLN A 203 0.00 1.69 -37.17
CA GLN A 203 0.97 2.61 -36.60
C GLN A 203 0.99 2.54 -35.07
N GLN A 204 2.14 2.93 -34.51
CA GLN A 204 2.36 3.03 -33.08
C GLN A 204 2.00 4.43 -32.59
N VAL A 205 1.30 4.49 -31.46
CA VAL A 205 0.99 5.72 -30.75
C VAL A 205 1.75 5.73 -29.42
N ALA A 206 2.60 6.73 -29.25
CA ALA A 206 3.31 7.00 -28.00
C ALA A 206 2.43 7.74 -26.99
N ILE A 207 2.79 7.67 -25.71
CA ILE A 207 2.05 8.33 -24.63
C ILE A 207 2.10 9.87 -24.75
N SER A 208 3.21 10.41 -25.24
CA SER A 208 3.45 11.84 -25.44
C SER A 208 2.51 12.48 -26.46
N GLY A 209 2.04 11.70 -27.45
CA GLY A 209 1.04 12.15 -28.42
C GLY A 209 -0.39 12.15 -27.88
N VAL A 210 -0.63 11.59 -26.69
CA VAL A 210 -1.98 11.48 -26.09
C VAL A 210 -2.16 12.44 -24.92
N PHE A 211 -1.18 12.55 -24.04
CA PHE A 211 -1.23 13.41 -22.85
C PHE A 211 -0.15 14.48 -22.89
N GLY A 212 -0.50 15.66 -22.40
CA GLY A 212 0.46 16.74 -22.18
C GLY A 212 1.21 16.58 -20.85
N GLN A 213 2.40 17.18 -20.79
CA GLN A 213 3.09 17.43 -19.52
C GLN A 213 2.20 18.32 -18.62
N ASP A 214 2.24 18.09 -17.30
CA ASP A 214 1.47 18.82 -16.28
C ASP A 214 -0.06 18.71 -16.35
N GLU A 215 -0.60 17.93 -17.31
CA GLU A 215 -2.02 17.66 -17.45
C GLU A 215 -2.56 16.81 -16.27
N MET A 216 -3.82 17.04 -15.92
CA MET A 216 -4.56 16.23 -14.96
C MET A 216 -5.30 15.09 -15.68
N ILE A 217 -5.04 13.87 -15.24
CA ILE A 217 -5.65 12.67 -15.81
C ILE A 217 -6.41 11.86 -14.78
N ASP A 218 -7.26 10.96 -15.27
CA ASP A 218 -7.95 9.99 -14.46
C ASP A 218 -7.32 8.61 -14.65
N VAL A 219 -7.02 7.92 -13.56
CA VAL A 219 -6.50 6.56 -13.59
C VAL A 219 -7.58 5.56 -13.23
N ILE A 220 -7.89 4.68 -14.17
CA ILE A 220 -8.92 3.67 -14.05
C ILE A 220 -8.26 2.30 -13.97
N GLY A 221 -8.57 1.55 -12.92
CA GLY A 221 -7.91 0.27 -12.67
C GLY A 221 -8.69 -0.67 -11.78
N VAL A 222 -8.06 -1.81 -11.51
CA VAL A 222 -8.57 -2.80 -10.56
C VAL A 222 -7.65 -2.81 -9.34
N THR A 223 -8.25 -2.56 -8.17
CA THR A 223 -7.53 -2.50 -6.88
C THR A 223 -6.82 -3.83 -6.54
N LYS A 224 -5.80 -3.79 -5.67
CA LYS A 224 -5.16 -5.00 -5.13
C LYS A 224 -6.21 -5.90 -4.47
N GLY A 225 -6.27 -7.16 -4.87
CA GLY A 225 -7.11 -8.17 -4.23
C GLY A 225 -6.62 -8.48 -2.82
N LYS A 226 -7.53 -8.53 -1.85
CA LYS A 226 -7.25 -8.94 -0.46
C LYS A 226 -8.06 -10.16 -0.03
N GLY A 227 -8.81 -10.78 -0.94
CA GLY A 227 -9.65 -11.95 -0.67
C GLY A 227 -10.88 -11.64 0.19
N TYR A 228 -11.41 -12.66 0.86
CA TYR A 228 -12.49 -12.52 1.82
C TYR A 228 -11.98 -11.87 3.11
N LYS A 229 -12.66 -10.81 3.58
CA LYS A 229 -12.31 -10.08 4.80
C LYS A 229 -13.53 -9.81 5.67
N GLY A 230 -13.32 -9.82 6.98
CA GLY A 230 -14.33 -9.45 7.98
C GLY A 230 -14.76 -7.98 7.89
N VAL A 231 -15.87 -7.65 8.58
CA VAL A 231 -16.50 -6.32 8.55
C VAL A 231 -15.57 -5.19 8.94
N THR A 232 -14.74 -5.36 9.98
CA THR A 232 -13.80 -4.34 10.45
C THR A 232 -12.80 -3.95 9.36
N SER A 233 -12.21 -4.92 8.65
CA SER A 233 -11.29 -4.57 7.56
C SER A 233 -12.06 -4.08 6.33
N ARG A 234 -13.18 -4.71 5.97
CA ARG A 234 -13.90 -4.40 4.72
C ARG A 234 -14.60 -3.04 4.74
N TRP A 235 -15.18 -2.67 5.88
CA TRP A 235 -16.01 -1.48 6.06
C TRP A 235 -15.43 -0.46 7.05
N HIS A 236 -14.33 -0.78 7.74
CA HIS A 236 -13.71 0.07 8.76
C HIS A 236 -14.65 0.34 9.95
N THR A 237 -15.46 -0.66 10.32
CA THR A 237 -16.31 -0.60 11.52
C THR A 237 -15.45 -0.67 12.79
N LYS A 238 -15.86 0.03 13.86
CA LYS A 238 -15.21 -0.08 15.16
C LYS A 238 -15.24 -1.53 15.66
N LYS A 239 -14.16 -1.97 16.33
CA LYS A 239 -14.15 -3.26 17.03
C LYS A 239 -15.04 -3.16 18.27
N LEU A 240 -15.70 -4.26 18.64
CA LEU A 240 -16.44 -4.33 19.88
C LEU A 240 -15.49 -4.37 21.09
N PRO A 241 -15.96 -4.01 22.31
CA PRO A 241 -15.18 -4.08 23.53
C PRO A 241 -14.55 -5.46 23.77
N ARG A 242 -13.40 -5.50 24.46
CA ARG A 242 -12.63 -6.75 24.68
C ARG A 242 -13.46 -7.86 25.32
N LYS A 243 -14.36 -7.51 26.26
CA LYS A 243 -15.19 -8.46 27.02
C LYS A 243 -16.41 -9.00 26.25
N THR A 244 -16.57 -8.70 24.96
CA THR A 244 -17.71 -9.24 24.20
C THR A 244 -17.56 -10.72 23.90
N HIS A 245 -18.59 -11.49 24.22
CA HIS A 245 -18.68 -12.90 23.88
C HIS A 245 -18.88 -13.13 22.36
N ARG A 246 -18.37 -14.26 21.85
CA ARG A 246 -18.46 -14.68 20.44
C ARG A 246 -17.85 -13.67 19.45
N GLY A 247 -16.70 -13.10 19.81
CA GLY A 247 -15.82 -12.38 18.90
C GLY A 247 -16.04 -10.86 18.81
N LEU A 248 -14.94 -10.15 18.55
CA LEU A 248 -14.85 -8.69 18.68
C LEU A 248 -14.94 -7.94 17.34
N ARG A 249 -14.68 -8.63 16.23
CA ARG A 249 -14.56 -8.04 14.88
C ARG A 249 -15.85 -8.25 14.07
N LYS A 250 -16.98 -7.89 14.68
CA LYS A 250 -18.34 -8.01 14.10
C LYS A 250 -19.10 -6.70 14.26
N VAL A 251 -20.20 -6.57 13.53
CA VAL A 251 -21.21 -5.55 13.79
C VAL A 251 -22.17 -6.13 14.83
N ALA A 252 -22.48 -5.39 15.89
CA ALA A 252 -23.31 -5.89 17.00
C ALA A 252 -24.76 -6.13 16.56
N CYS A 253 -25.42 -5.11 16.01
CA CYS A 253 -26.80 -5.17 15.51
C CYS A 253 -26.80 -4.97 13.98
N ILE A 254 -27.43 -5.89 13.26
CA ILE A 254 -27.50 -5.88 11.77
C ILE A 254 -28.82 -5.34 11.21
N GLY A 255 -29.76 -4.94 12.07
CA GLY A 255 -31.08 -4.44 11.70
C GLY A 255 -32.00 -4.41 12.91
N ALA A 256 -33.05 -3.60 12.84
CA ALA A 256 -34.17 -3.65 13.79
C ALA A 256 -35.03 -4.90 13.52
N TRP A 257 -35.99 -5.18 14.41
CA TRP A 257 -36.96 -6.26 14.20
C TRP A 257 -37.82 -5.99 12.96
N HIS A 258 -38.42 -4.80 12.90
CA HIS A 258 -39.14 -4.30 11.74
C HIS A 258 -38.28 -3.25 11.03
N PRO A 259 -37.93 -3.42 9.74
CA PRO A 259 -38.37 -4.45 8.80
C PRO A 259 -37.66 -5.80 9.00
N ALA A 260 -38.37 -6.91 8.76
CA ALA A 260 -37.89 -8.30 8.91
C ALA A 260 -36.91 -8.75 7.81
N ARG A 261 -35.96 -7.89 7.44
CA ARG A 261 -34.90 -8.16 6.46
C ARG A 261 -33.64 -7.38 6.79
N VAL A 262 -32.49 -7.99 6.53
CA VAL A 262 -31.20 -7.27 6.66
C VAL A 262 -31.03 -6.33 5.48
N ALA A 263 -30.89 -5.03 5.75
CA ALA A 263 -30.71 -4.04 4.69
C ALA A 263 -29.37 -4.25 3.96
N PHE A 264 -29.37 -4.03 2.63
CA PHE A 264 -28.16 -4.09 1.80
C PHE A 264 -27.06 -3.11 2.24
N SER A 265 -27.48 -2.04 2.93
CA SER A 265 -26.62 -1.01 3.47
C SER A 265 -25.91 -1.46 4.76
N VAL A 266 -26.22 -2.62 5.34
CA VAL A 266 -25.55 -3.08 6.55
C VAL A 266 -24.15 -3.59 6.22
N ALA A 267 -23.16 -3.17 7.02
CA ALA A 267 -21.79 -3.62 6.85
C ALA A 267 -21.66 -5.13 7.14
N ARG A 268 -21.40 -5.92 6.10
CA ARG A 268 -21.17 -7.38 6.19
C ARG A 268 -19.79 -7.78 5.70
N ALA A 269 -19.29 -8.92 6.16
CA ALA A 269 -18.04 -9.51 5.69
C ALA A 269 -18.16 -9.88 4.19
N GLY A 270 -17.03 -10.08 3.51
CA GLY A 270 -17.04 -10.42 2.09
C GLY A 270 -15.75 -10.07 1.38
N GLN A 271 -15.79 -10.09 0.05
CA GLN A 271 -14.66 -9.69 -0.78
C GLN A 271 -14.17 -8.27 -0.46
N LYS A 272 -12.86 -8.12 -0.28
CA LYS A 272 -12.17 -6.82 -0.21
C LYS A 272 -11.11 -6.73 -1.32
N GLY A 273 -11.19 -5.67 -2.10
CA GLY A 273 -10.23 -5.41 -3.18
C GLY A 273 -10.50 -6.26 -4.43
N TYR A 274 -9.71 -6.04 -5.47
CA TYR A 274 -10.03 -6.48 -6.83
C TYR A 274 -11.33 -5.86 -7.36
N HIS A 275 -11.64 -4.63 -6.93
CA HIS A 275 -12.75 -3.83 -7.41
C HIS A 275 -12.28 -2.86 -8.50
N HIS A 276 -13.14 -2.59 -9.49
CA HIS A 276 -12.94 -1.52 -10.48
C HIS A 276 -13.13 -0.15 -9.80
N ARG A 277 -12.16 0.75 -9.96
CA ARG A 277 -12.17 2.11 -9.40
C ARG A 277 -11.55 3.08 -10.40
N THR A 278 -11.93 4.34 -10.25
CA THR A 278 -11.33 5.48 -10.93
C THR A 278 -10.79 6.41 -9.86
N GLU A 279 -9.49 6.71 -9.93
CA GLU A 279 -8.87 7.81 -9.19
C GLU A 279 -8.79 9.00 -10.14
N ILE A 280 -9.57 10.03 -9.86
CA ILE A 280 -9.63 11.25 -10.68
C ILE A 280 -8.52 12.22 -10.31
N ASN A 281 -8.22 13.16 -11.21
CA ASN A 281 -7.40 14.34 -10.92
C ASN A 281 -5.98 13.98 -10.45
N LYS A 282 -5.33 13.05 -11.16
CA LYS A 282 -3.92 12.71 -11.00
C LYS A 282 -3.08 13.59 -11.92
N LYS A 283 -2.21 14.40 -11.32
CA LYS A 283 -1.30 15.25 -12.07
C LYS A 283 -0.15 14.42 -12.64
N ILE A 284 0.17 14.67 -13.91
CA ILE A 284 1.38 14.18 -14.56
C ILE A 284 2.53 15.09 -14.15
N TYR A 285 3.61 14.51 -13.62
CA TYR A 285 4.81 15.25 -13.19
C TYR A 285 5.95 15.16 -14.18
N LYS A 286 6.02 14.07 -14.93
CA LYS A 286 6.98 13.88 -16.01
C LYS A 286 6.46 12.82 -16.96
N ILE A 287 6.52 13.10 -18.26
CA ILE A 287 6.48 12.08 -19.30
C ILE A 287 7.93 11.81 -19.70
N GLY A 288 8.45 10.67 -19.27
CA GLY A 288 9.84 10.30 -19.52
C GLY A 288 9.94 9.38 -20.73
N GLN A 289 10.95 9.62 -21.57
CA GLN A 289 11.27 8.75 -22.69
C GLN A 289 11.90 7.45 -22.20
N GLY A 290 11.63 6.37 -22.92
CA GLY A 290 12.31 5.09 -22.73
C GLY A 290 13.78 5.15 -23.15
N TYR A 291 14.44 4.00 -23.06
CA TYR A 291 15.79 3.84 -23.58
C TYR A 291 15.76 4.01 -25.10
N HIS A 292 16.46 5.02 -25.59
CA HIS A 292 16.56 5.33 -27.01
C HIS A 292 18.03 5.38 -27.42
N LYS A 293 18.30 5.16 -28.72
CA LYS A 293 19.62 5.33 -29.28
C LYS A 293 19.74 6.75 -29.82
N LYS A 294 20.72 7.51 -29.34
CA LYS A 294 21.12 8.80 -29.90
C LYS A 294 22.57 8.65 -30.32
N ASP A 295 22.88 8.93 -31.59
CA ASP A 295 24.24 8.83 -32.15
C ASP A 295 24.89 7.46 -31.92
N GLY A 296 24.10 6.39 -32.09
CA GLY A 296 24.54 4.99 -31.88
C GLY A 296 24.71 4.58 -30.41
N LYS A 297 24.72 5.53 -29.46
CA LYS A 297 24.84 5.27 -28.02
C LYS A 297 23.47 5.09 -27.38
N LEU A 298 23.36 4.10 -26.49
CA LEU A 298 22.14 3.81 -25.76
C LEU A 298 21.99 4.80 -24.59
N VAL A 299 21.12 5.79 -24.75
CA VAL A 299 20.78 6.75 -23.72
C VAL A 299 19.81 6.10 -22.73
N LYS A 300 20.27 5.95 -21.49
CA LYS A 300 19.47 5.41 -20.37
C LYS A 300 19.06 6.50 -19.37
N SER A 301 19.61 7.71 -19.49
CA SER A 301 19.28 8.85 -18.65
C SER A 301 17.91 9.40 -19.04
N ASN A 302 16.94 9.19 -18.15
CA ASN A 302 15.57 9.69 -18.32
C ASN A 302 14.96 10.22 -17.01
N ALA A 303 15.77 10.27 -15.94
CA ALA A 303 15.38 10.79 -14.64
C ALA A 303 16.40 11.77 -14.04
N SER A 304 17.40 12.20 -14.80
CA SER A 304 18.16 13.42 -14.46
C SER A 304 17.22 14.63 -14.51
N THR A 305 17.50 15.57 -13.61
CA THR A 305 16.92 16.91 -13.53
C THR A 305 18.04 17.93 -13.73
N ASP A 306 17.71 19.19 -13.99
CA ASP A 306 18.71 20.23 -14.25
C ASP A 306 19.63 20.51 -13.05
N TYR A 307 19.23 20.06 -11.85
CA TYR A 307 19.99 20.17 -10.61
C TYR A 307 20.89 18.95 -10.33
N ASP A 308 20.68 17.84 -11.04
CA ASP A 308 21.47 16.62 -10.84
C ASP A 308 22.81 16.73 -11.59
N LEU A 309 23.93 16.56 -10.88
CA LEU A 309 25.27 16.52 -11.47
C LEU A 309 25.53 15.26 -12.30
N SER A 310 24.77 14.19 -12.04
CA SER A 310 24.98 12.88 -12.64
C SER A 310 23.77 12.41 -13.40
N ASP A 311 24.02 11.82 -14.56
CA ASP A 311 22.99 11.18 -15.37
C ASP A 311 22.47 9.92 -14.69
N LYS A 312 21.15 9.87 -14.49
CA LYS A 312 20.48 8.72 -13.87
C LYS A 312 19.22 8.30 -14.61
N SER A 313 18.97 7.00 -14.58
CA SER A 313 17.73 6.41 -15.09
C SER A 313 16.65 6.43 -14.02
N ILE A 314 15.38 6.38 -14.40
CA ILE A 314 14.25 6.27 -13.47
C ILE A 314 14.27 4.98 -12.65
N ASN A 315 15.05 3.98 -13.07
CA ASN A 315 15.15 2.72 -12.38
C ASN A 315 15.97 2.88 -11.11
N PRO A 316 15.43 2.51 -9.94
CA PRO A 316 16.21 2.51 -8.74
C PRO A 316 17.31 1.44 -8.80
N LEU A 317 18.33 1.54 -7.95
CA LEU A 317 19.37 0.50 -7.85
C LEU A 317 18.75 -0.89 -7.63
N GLY A 318 19.04 -1.83 -8.55
CA GLY A 318 18.46 -3.18 -8.57
C GLY A 318 17.08 -3.28 -9.25
N GLY A 319 16.59 -2.21 -9.86
CA GLY A 319 15.30 -2.12 -10.52
C GLY A 319 14.11 -2.02 -9.57
N PHE A 320 12.91 -1.83 -10.12
CA PHE A 320 11.70 -1.78 -9.29
C PHE A 320 11.38 -3.16 -8.70
N VAL A 321 11.27 -3.23 -7.38
CA VAL A 321 11.03 -4.49 -6.64
C VAL A 321 9.81 -5.24 -7.18
N HIS A 322 10.02 -6.50 -7.58
CA HIS A 322 9.04 -7.39 -8.22
C HIS A 322 8.48 -6.91 -9.57
N TYR A 323 9.04 -5.87 -10.18
CA TYR A 323 8.72 -5.42 -11.53
C TYR A 323 9.87 -5.71 -12.49
N GLY A 324 11.06 -5.19 -12.18
CA GLY A 324 12.21 -5.15 -13.07
C GLY A 324 12.56 -3.71 -13.46
N GLU A 325 13.28 -3.55 -14.56
CA GLU A 325 13.61 -2.26 -15.14
C GLU A 325 12.48 -1.74 -16.03
N VAL A 326 12.22 -0.44 -15.96
CA VAL A 326 11.41 0.33 -16.91
C VAL A 326 12.32 0.70 -18.08
N LYS A 327 12.00 0.20 -19.27
CA LYS A 327 12.81 0.41 -20.49
C LYS A 327 12.09 1.24 -21.54
N ASN A 328 10.76 1.23 -21.51
CA ASN A 328 9.94 2.00 -22.43
C ASN A 328 9.60 3.37 -21.84
N ASP A 329 8.91 4.20 -22.61
CA ASP A 329 8.34 5.46 -22.13
C ASP A 329 7.54 5.22 -20.85
N PHE A 330 7.55 6.20 -19.96
CA PHE A 330 6.83 6.11 -18.70
C PHE A 330 6.19 7.45 -18.35
N ILE A 331 5.18 7.35 -17.50
CA ILE A 331 4.51 8.51 -16.92
C ILE A 331 4.65 8.48 -15.41
N MET A 332 5.05 9.63 -14.87
CA MET A 332 5.16 9.86 -13.44
C MET A 332 3.89 10.54 -12.95
N LEU A 333 3.12 9.85 -12.11
CA LEU A 333 1.84 10.34 -11.61
C LEU A 333 1.93 10.70 -10.12
N LYS A 334 1.31 11.82 -9.76
CA LYS A 334 1.22 12.27 -8.36
C LYS A 334 0.58 11.22 -7.44
N GLY A 335 1.29 10.90 -6.37
CA GLY A 335 0.82 10.06 -5.27
C GLY A 335 0.68 8.59 -5.64
N CYS A 336 -0.13 7.87 -4.86
CA CYS A 336 -0.44 6.48 -5.13
C CYS A 336 -1.46 6.33 -6.26
N VAL A 337 -1.34 5.23 -7.00
CA VAL A 337 -2.30 4.83 -8.04
C VAL A 337 -2.87 3.45 -7.72
N ILE A 338 -4.11 3.19 -8.14
CA ILE A 338 -4.82 1.92 -7.98
C ILE A 338 -3.96 0.71 -8.41
N GLY A 339 -4.14 -0.41 -7.72
CA GLY A 339 -3.64 -1.71 -8.17
C GLY A 339 -2.23 -2.06 -7.67
N THR A 340 -1.82 -3.28 -8.01
CA THR A 340 -0.49 -3.82 -7.68
C THR A 340 0.54 -3.38 -8.72
N LYS A 341 1.82 -3.60 -8.43
CA LYS A 341 2.85 -3.64 -9.46
C LYS A 341 2.47 -4.65 -10.56
N LYS A 342 2.94 -4.46 -11.79
CA LYS A 342 2.63 -5.26 -12.99
C LYS A 342 1.15 -5.22 -13.42
N ARG A 343 0.31 -4.36 -12.81
CA ARG A 343 -1.11 -4.24 -13.16
C ARG A 343 -1.26 -3.28 -14.34
N VAL A 344 -2.06 -3.68 -15.33
CA VAL A 344 -2.53 -2.76 -16.37
C VAL A 344 -3.47 -1.71 -15.78
N LEU A 345 -3.19 -0.45 -16.11
CA LEU A 345 -3.95 0.73 -15.76
C LEU A 345 -4.43 1.39 -17.04
N THR A 346 -5.64 1.92 -17.01
CA THR A 346 -6.16 2.74 -18.10
C THR A 346 -6.10 4.18 -17.67
N LEU A 347 -5.28 4.95 -18.37
CA LEU A 347 -5.15 6.39 -18.22
C LEU A 347 -6.19 7.02 -19.15
N ARG A 348 -6.93 8.01 -18.68
CA ARG A 348 -7.93 8.73 -19.46
C ARG A 348 -7.76 10.22 -19.19
N LYS A 349 -7.96 11.07 -20.20
CA LYS A 349 -8.09 12.52 -19.97
C LYS A 349 -9.20 12.80 -18.95
N SER A 350 -9.06 13.87 -18.18
CA SER A 350 -10.06 14.21 -17.17
C SER A 350 -11.44 14.44 -17.81
N LEU A 351 -12.49 14.04 -17.11
CA LEU A 351 -13.86 14.44 -17.50
C LEU A 351 -14.20 15.85 -17.04
N LEU A 352 -13.42 16.39 -16.10
CA LEU A 352 -13.65 17.69 -15.51
C LEU A 352 -12.68 18.68 -16.14
N VAL A 353 -13.22 19.82 -16.59
CA VAL A 353 -12.39 20.96 -16.99
C VAL A 353 -11.70 21.49 -15.74
N GLN A 354 -10.37 21.55 -15.79
CA GLN A 354 -9.57 21.94 -14.63
C GLN A 354 -9.27 23.44 -14.68
N THR A 355 -9.80 24.18 -13.71
CA THR A 355 -9.57 25.63 -13.58
C THR A 355 -8.78 25.98 -12.31
N SER A 356 -8.62 25.03 -11.40
CA SER A 356 -7.95 25.29 -10.13
C SER A 356 -6.45 25.59 -10.33
N ARG A 357 -5.92 26.57 -9.58
CA ARG A 357 -4.48 26.91 -9.58
C ARG A 357 -3.57 25.68 -9.41
N ARG A 358 -3.94 24.75 -8.52
CA ARG A 358 -3.21 23.49 -8.31
C ARG A 358 -3.16 22.59 -9.55
N ALA A 359 -4.23 22.58 -10.33
CA ALA A 359 -4.30 21.80 -11.55
C ALA A 359 -3.49 22.42 -12.69
N LEU A 360 -3.45 23.76 -12.77
CA LEU A 360 -2.70 24.51 -13.79
C LEU A 360 -1.21 24.76 -13.45
N GLU A 361 -0.81 24.49 -12.21
CA GLU A 361 0.57 24.65 -11.72
C GLU A 361 1.61 23.93 -12.61
N ARG A 362 2.58 24.64 -13.19
CA ARG A 362 3.68 24.00 -13.90
C ARG A 362 4.54 23.20 -12.92
N ILE A 363 4.95 21.98 -13.28
CA ILE A 363 5.77 21.14 -12.41
C ILE A 363 7.22 21.20 -12.87
N ASP A 364 8.06 21.78 -12.02
CA ASP A 364 9.51 21.67 -12.14
C ASP A 364 10.04 20.68 -11.09
N LEU A 365 10.90 19.76 -11.50
CA LEU A 365 11.42 18.68 -10.66
C LEU A 365 12.87 19.00 -10.29
N LYS A 366 13.15 19.14 -8.98
CA LYS A 366 14.50 19.35 -8.48
C LYS A 366 15.28 18.05 -8.26
N PHE A 367 14.58 16.98 -7.92
CA PHE A 367 15.22 15.71 -7.65
C PHE A 367 14.25 14.54 -7.82
N ILE A 368 14.76 13.44 -8.38
CA ILE A 368 14.08 12.16 -8.45
C ILE A 368 14.92 11.13 -7.68
N ASP A 369 14.31 10.48 -6.69
CA ASP A 369 14.98 9.47 -5.88
C ASP A 369 15.07 8.13 -6.63
N THR A 370 16.29 7.67 -6.88
CA THR A 370 16.63 6.40 -7.56
C THR A 370 17.38 5.45 -6.61
N THR A 371 17.31 5.68 -5.30
CA THR A 371 17.82 4.72 -4.31
C THR A 371 17.13 3.36 -4.42
N SER A 372 17.86 2.30 -4.07
CA SER A 372 17.28 0.95 -3.96
C SER A 372 16.03 0.95 -3.09
N LYS A 373 14.93 0.48 -3.66
CA LYS A 373 13.66 0.23 -2.94
C LYS A 373 13.61 -1.17 -2.34
N PHE A 374 14.68 -1.95 -2.50
CA PHE A 374 14.87 -3.24 -1.86
C PHE A 374 15.74 -3.03 -0.61
N GLY A 375 15.09 -2.78 0.53
CA GLY A 375 15.75 -2.33 1.76
C GLY A 375 15.82 -0.80 1.85
N HIS A 376 16.89 -0.29 2.47
CA HIS A 376 17.15 1.14 2.65
C HIS A 376 18.36 1.55 1.79
N GLY A 377 18.11 1.96 0.54
CA GLY A 377 19.17 2.47 -0.33
C GLY A 377 19.69 3.83 0.13
N ARG A 378 21.02 4.01 0.10
CA ARG A 378 21.70 5.27 0.44
C ARG A 378 22.30 6.01 -0.75
N PHE A 379 22.45 5.33 -1.88
CA PHE A 379 23.10 5.84 -3.09
C PHE A 379 22.07 5.94 -4.23
N GLN A 380 22.21 6.95 -5.08
CA GLN A 380 21.36 7.19 -6.23
C GLN A 380 21.81 6.41 -7.46
N THR A 381 23.13 6.31 -7.66
CA THR A 381 23.73 5.66 -8.83
C THR A 381 24.70 4.52 -8.44
N PRO A 382 24.91 3.53 -9.33
CA PRO A 382 25.91 2.49 -9.10
C PRO A 382 27.32 3.07 -8.95
N GLU A 383 27.63 4.13 -9.69
CA GLU A 383 28.92 4.81 -9.70
C GLU A 383 29.17 5.51 -8.36
N GLU A 384 28.17 6.23 -7.82
CA GLU A 384 28.24 6.84 -6.48
C GLU A 384 28.49 5.79 -5.40
N LYS A 385 27.76 4.67 -5.47
CA LYS A 385 27.96 3.55 -4.54
C LYS A 385 29.37 2.97 -4.65
N LYS A 386 29.87 2.78 -5.87
CA LYS A 386 31.19 2.22 -6.14
C LYS A 386 32.27 3.16 -5.57
N ALA A 387 32.21 4.45 -5.89
CA ALA A 387 33.14 5.46 -5.38
C ALA A 387 33.16 5.53 -3.84
N PHE A 388 32.00 5.42 -3.19
CA PHE A 388 31.92 5.42 -1.72
C PHE A 388 32.46 4.13 -1.09
N MET A 389 32.12 2.97 -1.66
CA MET A 389 32.43 1.66 -1.07
C MET A 389 33.86 1.20 -1.36
N GLU A 390 34.41 1.48 -2.56
CA GLU A 390 35.78 1.09 -2.91
C GLU A 390 36.82 1.72 -1.99
N ARG A 391 36.59 2.96 -1.52
CA ARG A 391 37.42 3.60 -0.49
C ARG A 391 37.41 2.91 0.88
N ARG A 392 36.41 2.07 1.17
CA ARG A 392 36.30 1.34 2.46
C ARG A 392 36.81 -0.09 2.40
N TYR A 393 36.84 -0.70 1.22
CA TYR A 393 37.26 -2.09 1.02
C TYR A 393 38.57 -2.23 0.26
N SER A 394 39.27 -1.13 -0.04
CA SER A 394 40.70 -1.18 -0.29
C SER A 394 41.39 -1.59 1.03
N THR A 395 41.57 -2.88 1.23
CA THR A 395 42.67 -3.36 2.07
C THR A 395 43.95 -2.65 1.60
N PRO A 396 44.85 -2.23 2.50
CA PRO A 396 46.17 -1.83 2.05
C PRO A 396 46.74 -3.05 1.33
N LYS A 397 46.95 -2.95 0.01
CA LYS A 397 47.94 -3.79 -0.64
C LYS A 397 49.22 -3.55 0.15
N VAL A 398 49.62 -4.54 0.94
CA VAL A 398 51.01 -4.67 1.36
C VAL A 398 51.78 -4.72 0.06
N LEU A 399 52.32 -3.57 -0.32
CA LEU A 399 53.34 -3.44 -1.34
C LEU A 399 54.59 -4.01 -0.68
N LEU A 400 54.69 -5.34 -0.70
CA LEU A 400 55.86 -6.04 -0.22
C LEU A 400 56.95 -5.71 -1.23
N LEU A 401 57.80 -4.78 -0.83
CA LEU A 401 59.08 -4.47 -1.45
C LEU A 401 59.82 -5.79 -1.68
N MET A 402 59.85 -6.24 -2.92
CA MET A 402 60.93 -7.08 -3.42
C MET A 402 61.69 -6.25 -4.45
N ASN A 403 62.47 -5.31 -3.92
CA ASN A 403 63.72 -4.94 -4.55
C ASN A 403 64.67 -6.11 -4.35
N VAL A 404 64.87 -6.93 -5.37
CA VAL A 404 66.13 -7.66 -5.55
C VAL A 404 66.56 -7.41 -6.98
N ASN A 405 67.54 -6.52 -7.10
CA ASN A 405 68.31 -6.33 -8.32
C ASN A 405 69.37 -7.43 -8.42
N THR A 406 69.47 -7.95 -9.65
CA THR A 406 70.67 -8.38 -10.39
C THR A 406 71.46 -9.64 -9.96
N ASN A 407 71.68 -10.44 -11.01
CA ASN A 407 72.77 -11.40 -11.28
C ASN A 407 72.64 -12.80 -10.68
N ASP A 408 72.35 -13.81 -11.51
CA ASP A 408 73.42 -14.62 -12.09
C ASP A 408 72.92 -15.68 -13.10
N GLN A 409 73.75 -15.85 -14.14
CA GLN A 409 74.07 -17.06 -14.90
C GLN A 409 72.99 -17.85 -15.68
N LYS A 410 73.16 -17.76 -17.02
CA LYS A 410 73.31 -18.86 -17.99
C LYS A 410 72.76 -20.25 -17.59
N ASP A 411 71.83 -20.80 -18.39
CA ASP A 411 72.19 -21.83 -19.38
C ASP A 411 70.98 -22.38 -20.16
N ASN A 412 71.26 -22.71 -21.42
CA ASN A 412 70.42 -23.45 -22.36
C ASN A 412 70.11 -24.87 -21.84
N HIS A 413 68.89 -25.39 -22.08
CA HIS A 413 68.64 -26.52 -22.98
C HIS A 413 67.27 -27.21 -22.79
N ARG A 414 66.65 -27.50 -23.94
CA ARG A 414 65.91 -28.72 -24.32
C ARG A 414 64.50 -29.01 -23.74
N LYS A 415 63.55 -28.94 -24.68
CA LYS A 415 62.49 -29.93 -25.02
C LYS A 415 62.33 -31.13 -24.08
N VAL A 416 61.12 -31.31 -23.56
CA VAL A 416 60.41 -32.61 -23.51
C VAL A 416 58.91 -32.35 -23.78
N GLU A 417 58.41 -32.94 -24.87
CA GLU A 417 56.98 -33.18 -25.10
C GLU A 417 56.51 -34.33 -24.21
N TRP A 418 55.30 -34.24 -23.66
CA TRP A 418 54.42 -35.40 -23.46
C TRP A 418 52.95 -34.95 -23.58
N ASN A 419 52.26 -35.59 -24.52
CA ASN A 419 50.80 -35.58 -24.65
C ASN A 419 50.16 -36.35 -23.48
N GLU A 420 48.99 -35.92 -23.01
CA GLU A 420 47.71 -36.64 -23.21
C GLU A 420 46.63 -36.22 -22.20
N THR A 421 45.47 -35.87 -22.78
CA THR A 421 44.08 -36.06 -22.33
C THR A 421 43.76 -36.31 -20.86
N GLN A 422 42.79 -35.56 -20.31
CA GLN A 422 41.42 -36.07 -20.11
C GLN A 422 40.48 -35.03 -19.50
N SER A 423 39.21 -35.23 -19.80
CA SER A 423 38.08 -34.32 -19.65
C SER A 423 37.21 -34.60 -18.41
N LEU A 424 36.49 -33.55 -17.96
CA LEU A 424 35.23 -33.51 -17.16
C LEU A 424 35.35 -33.59 -15.61
N PRO A 425 34.32 -33.16 -14.83
CA PRO A 425 33.04 -32.51 -15.18
C PRO A 425 32.68 -31.22 -14.39
N ARG A 426 31.69 -30.49 -14.93
CA ARG A 426 30.84 -29.52 -14.22
C ARG A 426 30.01 -30.20 -13.13
N ALA A 427 29.97 -29.59 -11.93
CA ALA A 427 28.90 -29.81 -10.95
C ALA A 427 28.22 -28.47 -10.60
N ASN A 428 26.90 -28.43 -10.81
CA ASN A 428 26.00 -27.42 -10.28
C ASN A 428 25.87 -27.60 -8.76
N SER A 429 26.08 -26.53 -7.98
CA SER A 429 25.56 -26.44 -6.62
C SER A 429 25.15 -25.00 -6.29
N SER A 430 23.87 -24.88 -5.98
CA SER A 430 23.16 -23.75 -5.40
C SER A 430 23.74 -23.30 -4.05
N HIS A 431 23.62 -21.99 -3.77
CA HIS A 431 23.89 -21.30 -2.50
C HIS A 431 25.35 -21.02 -2.14
N SER A 432 25.95 -20.00 -2.78
CA SER A 432 26.96 -19.20 -2.08
C SER A 432 26.27 -18.29 -1.06
N ARG A 433 26.20 -18.75 0.20
CA ARG A 433 25.99 -17.84 1.33
C ARG A 433 27.18 -16.91 1.35
N VAL A 434 26.96 -15.63 1.06
CA VAL A 434 27.96 -14.58 1.30
C VAL A 434 28.28 -14.60 2.79
N ILE A 435 29.53 -14.93 3.11
CA ILE A 435 30.09 -14.83 4.46
C ILE A 435 30.01 -13.35 4.84
N ARG A 436 29.21 -13.03 5.85
CA ARG A 436 29.20 -11.71 6.47
C ARG A 436 30.54 -11.53 7.19
N SER A 437 31.23 -10.43 6.93
CA SER A 437 32.34 -9.97 7.77
C SER A 437 31.84 -9.86 9.22
N LEU A 438 32.45 -10.66 10.09
CA LEU A 438 32.24 -10.68 11.53
C LEU A 438 33.02 -9.52 12.14
N ASP A 439 32.39 -8.35 12.26
CA ASP A 439 32.66 -7.47 13.40
C ASP A 439 31.50 -7.65 14.37
N VAL A 440 31.45 -8.83 14.98
CA VAL A 440 30.55 -9.12 16.10
C VAL A 440 31.29 -8.68 17.34
N GLN A 441 30.85 -7.57 17.95
CA GLN A 441 31.19 -7.29 19.34
C GLN A 441 30.75 -8.52 20.16
N MET A 442 31.70 -9.16 20.85
CA MET A 442 31.41 -10.32 21.69
C MET A 442 30.33 -9.93 22.70
N ALA A 443 29.25 -10.72 22.76
CA ALA A 443 28.17 -10.48 23.70
C ALA A 443 28.71 -10.64 25.13
N GLN A 444 28.84 -9.53 25.86
CA GLN A 444 29.20 -9.55 27.27
C GLN A 444 28.03 -10.08 28.10
N MET A 445 28.33 -10.88 29.13
CA MET A 445 27.32 -11.38 30.05
C MET A 445 26.61 -10.23 30.75
N ALA A 446 25.28 -10.31 30.89
CA ALA A 446 24.49 -9.26 31.50
C ALA A 446 24.62 -9.29 33.03
N GLU A 447 25.35 -8.33 33.59
CA GLU A 447 25.51 -8.17 35.04
C GLU A 447 24.29 -7.51 35.72
N CYS A 448 24.08 -7.85 36.99
CA CYS A 448 23.09 -7.21 37.87
C CYS A 448 23.62 -5.84 38.31
N LYS A 449 23.00 -4.77 37.79
CA LYS A 449 23.39 -3.39 38.10
C LYS A 449 22.17 -2.46 38.16
N THR A 450 22.37 -1.28 38.72
CA THR A 450 21.36 -0.22 38.68
C THR A 450 21.21 0.27 37.24
N ARG A 451 19.97 0.50 36.83
CA ARG A 451 19.62 1.12 35.55
C ARG A 451 18.52 2.14 35.76
N THR A 452 18.55 3.19 34.96
CA THR A 452 17.48 4.19 34.93
C THR A 452 16.19 3.54 34.43
N ALA A 453 15.16 3.60 35.26
CA ALA A 453 13.80 3.18 34.94
C ALA A 453 12.85 4.36 35.11
N VAL A 454 11.75 4.36 34.36
CA VAL A 454 10.71 5.39 34.50
C VAL A 454 9.72 4.94 35.57
N PHE A 455 9.58 5.75 36.63
CA PHE A 455 8.60 5.56 37.69
C PHE A 455 7.37 6.43 37.43
N GLU A 456 6.22 5.79 37.26
CA GLU A 456 4.95 6.49 37.14
C GLU A 456 4.48 6.97 38.52
N ILE A 457 4.23 8.28 38.64
CA ILE A 457 3.75 8.86 39.90
C ILE A 457 2.26 8.55 40.01
N SER A 458 1.90 7.69 40.96
CA SER A 458 0.50 7.36 41.21
C SER A 458 -0.22 8.52 41.89
N ARG A 459 -1.53 8.69 41.61
CA ARG A 459 -2.32 9.77 42.22
C ARG A 459 -2.40 9.66 43.74
N GLN A 460 -2.37 8.44 44.27
CA GLN A 460 -2.40 8.17 45.70
C GLN A 460 -1.15 8.70 46.43
N LEU A 461 0.00 8.75 45.77
CA LEU A 461 1.24 9.29 46.33
C LEU A 461 1.21 10.82 46.48
N VAL A 462 0.34 11.50 45.72
CA VAL A 462 0.25 12.97 45.68
C VAL A 462 -0.89 13.47 46.54
N ASP A 463 -2.07 12.85 46.41
CA ASP A 463 -3.23 13.16 47.24
C ASP A 463 -4.19 11.95 47.20
N PRO A 464 -4.33 11.19 48.31
CA PRO A 464 -5.23 10.05 48.37
C PRO A 464 -6.71 10.43 48.49
N THR A 465 -7.03 11.69 48.84
CA THR A 465 -8.38 12.14 49.14
C THR A 465 -9.14 12.67 47.91
N ASN A 466 -8.43 13.18 46.92
CA ASN A 466 -9.01 13.77 45.72
C ASN A 466 -8.60 12.97 44.46
N ALA A 467 -9.49 12.82 43.49
CA ALA A 467 -9.16 12.18 42.20
C ALA A 467 -9.08 13.18 41.03
N ASN A 468 -9.50 14.43 41.25
CA ASN A 468 -9.73 15.45 40.24
C ASN A 468 -8.58 16.47 40.15
N PHE A 469 -7.37 15.98 39.94
CA PHE A 469 -6.18 16.82 39.67
C PHE A 469 -5.29 16.20 38.60
N LEU A 470 -4.44 17.02 37.99
CA LEU A 470 -3.39 16.62 37.05
C LEU A 470 -2.02 16.69 37.74
N ILE A 471 -1.13 15.78 37.39
CA ILE A 471 0.24 15.71 37.92
C ILE A 471 1.21 16.05 36.79
N ASN A 472 2.14 16.97 37.03
CA ASN A 472 3.19 17.31 36.08
C ASN A 472 4.55 17.42 36.78
N PRO A 473 5.58 16.64 36.38
CA PRO A 473 5.56 15.57 35.39
C PRO A 473 4.79 14.32 35.87
N SER A 474 4.19 13.54 34.96
CA SER A 474 3.43 12.33 35.32
C SER A 474 4.30 11.12 35.67
N CYS A 475 5.59 11.19 35.36
CA CYS A 475 6.59 10.16 35.68
C CYS A 475 7.95 10.81 35.87
N ILE A 476 8.83 10.14 36.62
CA ILE A 476 10.19 10.58 36.90
C ILE A 476 11.17 9.42 36.71
N GLU A 477 12.43 9.73 36.46
CA GLU A 477 13.49 8.73 36.37
C GLU A 477 13.90 8.26 37.76
N VAL A 478 14.10 6.96 37.94
CA VAL A 478 14.59 6.34 39.19
C VAL A 478 15.62 5.27 38.88
N GLN A 479 16.53 5.00 39.80
CA GLN A 479 17.46 3.89 39.69
C GLN A 479 16.82 2.61 40.21
N ARG A 480 16.74 1.57 39.38
CA ARG A 480 16.21 0.25 39.77
C ARG A 480 17.19 -0.85 39.40
N CYS A 481 17.20 -1.90 40.19
CA CYS A 481 18.04 -3.07 39.94
C CYS A 481 17.54 -3.82 38.70
N SER A 482 18.44 -4.05 37.75
CA SER A 482 18.16 -4.75 36.49
C SER A 482 19.35 -5.60 36.07
N GLY A 483 19.09 -6.83 35.62
CA GLY A 483 20.09 -7.76 35.13
C GLY A 483 19.47 -9.12 34.84
N CYS A 484 20.09 -9.92 33.96
CA CYS A 484 19.63 -11.28 33.68
C CYS A 484 20.28 -12.26 34.65
N CYS A 485 19.69 -12.44 35.84
CA CYS A 485 19.96 -13.64 36.62
C CYS A 485 19.31 -14.84 35.88
N MET A 486 20.11 -15.73 35.31
CA MET A 486 19.60 -16.82 34.43
C MET A 486 18.94 -17.99 35.17
N SER A 487 18.83 -17.94 36.51
CA SER A 487 18.22 -19.00 37.31
C SER A 487 16.85 -18.57 37.82
N SER A 488 15.88 -19.49 37.81
CA SER A 488 14.52 -19.28 38.33
C SER A 488 14.47 -18.91 39.82
N ASN A 489 15.57 -19.15 40.54
CA ASN A 489 15.66 -19.03 41.99
C ASN A 489 16.33 -17.72 42.45
N TYR A 490 16.93 -16.94 41.53
CA TYR A 490 17.63 -15.70 41.86
C TYR A 490 17.10 -14.51 41.03
N LYS A 491 16.89 -13.37 41.69
CA LYS A 491 16.53 -12.09 41.06
C LYS A 491 17.51 -11.00 41.48
N CYS A 492 17.72 -10.00 40.63
CA CYS A 492 18.57 -8.85 40.93
C CYS A 492 17.85 -7.94 41.96
N VAL A 493 18.34 -7.89 43.20
CA VAL A 493 17.72 -7.15 44.32
C VAL A 493 18.63 -6.02 44.82
N PRO A 494 18.07 -4.93 45.36
CA PRO A 494 18.88 -3.86 45.95
C PRO A 494 19.52 -4.33 47.27
N VAL A 495 20.80 -4.01 47.45
CA VAL A 495 21.54 -4.13 48.71
C VAL A 495 21.43 -2.84 49.50
N ARG A 496 21.44 -1.70 48.79
CA ARG A 496 21.36 -0.36 49.36
C ARG A 496 20.39 0.48 48.56
N VAL A 497 19.50 1.16 49.29
CA VAL A 497 18.53 2.11 48.73
C VAL A 497 18.80 3.50 49.27
N HIS A 498 18.54 4.51 48.45
CA HIS A 498 18.58 5.92 48.81
C HIS A 498 17.21 6.53 48.54
N VAL A 499 16.64 7.20 49.55
CA VAL A 499 15.34 7.87 49.41
C VAL A 499 15.61 9.32 49.05
N ARG A 500 15.06 9.77 47.92
CA ARG A 500 15.11 11.17 47.50
C ARG A 500 13.73 11.79 47.48
N ASN A 501 13.65 13.05 47.89
CA ASN A 501 12.41 13.82 47.87
C ASN A 501 12.33 14.64 46.58
N VAL A 502 11.24 14.51 45.84
CA VAL A 502 11.02 15.16 44.55
C VAL A 502 9.79 16.03 44.63
N GLN A 503 9.92 17.30 44.23
CA GLN A 503 8.80 18.23 44.11
C GLN A 503 8.09 18.04 42.77
N ILE A 504 6.77 17.96 42.82
CA ILE A 504 5.90 17.79 41.66
C ILE A 504 4.73 18.76 41.71
N MET A 505 4.20 19.14 40.54
CA MET A 505 3.06 20.05 40.48
C MET A 505 1.74 19.26 40.51
N LYS A 506 0.89 19.58 41.48
CA LYS A 506 -0.53 19.22 41.53
C LYS A 506 -1.35 20.35 40.94
N ILE A 507 -1.98 20.12 39.80
CA ILE A 507 -2.78 21.11 39.08
C ILE A 507 -4.25 20.75 39.24
N THR A 508 -4.98 21.55 40.02
CA THR A 508 -6.43 21.40 40.21
C THR A 508 -7.16 22.36 39.27
N PRO A 509 -7.97 21.86 38.31
CA PRO A 509 -8.67 22.72 37.36
C PRO A 509 -9.78 23.52 38.05
N GLY A 510 -9.74 24.85 37.91
CA GLY A 510 -10.71 25.80 38.45
C GLY A 510 -11.03 26.91 37.46
N ARG A 511 -12.24 27.49 37.52
CA ARG A 511 -12.62 28.70 36.76
C ARG A 511 -12.54 29.91 37.71
N PRO A 512 -11.82 31.00 37.40
CA PRO A 512 -11.23 31.37 36.11
C PRO A 512 -9.78 30.91 35.86
N LYS A 513 -9.04 30.44 36.89
CA LYS A 513 -7.66 29.94 36.75
C LYS A 513 -7.47 28.61 37.50
N ASN A 514 -6.55 27.78 37.02
CA ASN A 514 -6.16 26.55 37.69
C ASN A 514 -5.35 26.85 38.96
N LYS A 515 -5.61 26.11 40.04
CA LYS A 515 -4.81 26.16 41.27
C LYS A 515 -3.62 25.20 41.11
N VAL A 516 -2.40 25.72 41.20
CA VAL A 516 -1.16 24.94 41.13
C VAL A 516 -0.53 24.90 42.51
N GLU A 517 -0.21 23.70 42.99
CA GLU A 517 0.36 23.45 44.31
C GLU A 517 1.57 22.52 44.16
N LEU A 518 2.68 22.83 44.84
CA LEU A 518 3.87 21.97 44.85
C LEU A 518 3.74 20.94 45.96
N VAL A 519 3.81 19.66 45.59
CA VAL A 519 3.75 18.53 46.52
C VAL A 519 5.09 17.81 46.49
N VAL A 520 5.62 17.48 47.66
CA VAL A 520 6.86 16.70 47.79
C VAL A 520 6.50 15.22 47.92
N ILE A 521 7.07 14.38 47.05
CA ILE A 521 6.95 12.92 47.13
C ILE A 521 8.32 12.30 47.43
N SER A 522 8.35 11.25 48.24
CA SER A 522 9.56 10.46 48.50
C SER A 522 9.65 9.30 47.52
N VAL A 523 10.81 9.12 46.90
CA VAL A 523 11.05 8.08 45.90
C VAL A 523 12.35 7.35 46.20
N GLU A 524 12.30 6.03 46.09
CA GLU A 524 13.43 5.14 46.37
C GLU A 524 14.26 4.86 45.11
N ASP A 525 15.54 5.19 45.19
CA ASP A 525 16.56 4.83 44.21
C ASP A 525 17.42 3.69 44.73
N HIS A 526 17.63 2.68 43.90
CA HIS A 526 18.56 1.60 44.21
C HIS A 526 19.98 2.09 43.92
N VAL A 527 20.89 1.98 44.89
CA VAL A 527 22.28 2.44 44.76
C VAL A 527 23.21 1.26 44.42
N GLU A 528 22.97 0.11 45.05
CA GLU A 528 23.77 -1.11 44.85
C GLU A 528 22.84 -2.31 44.68
N CYS A 529 23.18 -3.22 43.76
CA CYS A 529 22.38 -4.39 43.42
C CYS A 529 23.22 -5.67 43.44
N LYS A 530 22.67 -6.77 43.97
CA LYS A 530 23.27 -8.11 43.90
C LYS A 530 22.21 -9.17 43.57
N PRO A 531 22.59 -10.32 42.98
CA PRO A 531 21.70 -11.47 42.86
C PRO A 531 21.30 -11.99 44.24
N GLY A 532 19.99 -12.13 44.49
CA GLY A 532 19.45 -12.67 45.73
C GLY A 532 18.31 -13.65 45.49
N PRO A 533 17.98 -14.52 46.47
CA PRO A 533 16.93 -15.52 46.32
C PRO A 533 15.56 -14.85 46.11
N VAL A 534 14.71 -15.47 45.28
CA VAL A 534 13.37 -14.94 44.96
C VAL A 534 12.48 -14.81 46.21
N ASN A 535 12.73 -15.63 47.24
CA ASN A 535 12.07 -15.64 48.54
C ASN A 535 12.83 -14.81 49.58
N SER A 536 12.70 -13.49 49.49
CA SER A 536 12.85 -12.60 50.63
C SER A 536 11.72 -11.58 50.52
N ALA A 537 10.69 -11.80 51.34
CA ALA A 537 9.74 -10.76 51.66
C ALA A 537 10.52 -9.63 52.33
N ALA A 538 10.49 -8.43 51.75
CA ALA A 538 10.96 -7.24 52.44
C ALA A 538 10.10 -7.05 53.72
N PRO A 539 10.69 -6.62 54.84
CA PRO A 539 9.93 -6.36 56.05
C PRO A 539 8.92 -5.26 55.77
N ARG A 540 7.64 -5.53 56.02
CA ARG A 540 6.61 -4.49 56.10
C ARG A 540 6.98 -3.60 57.28
N SER A 541 7.37 -2.36 57.03
CA SER A 541 7.39 -1.33 58.06
C SER A 541 5.96 -1.11 58.54
N HIS A 542 5.64 -1.65 59.72
CA HIS A 542 4.51 -1.18 60.49
C HIS A 542 4.81 0.26 60.93
N HIS A 543 4.16 1.24 60.31
CA HIS A 543 4.03 2.54 60.94
C HIS A 543 3.04 2.39 62.09
N ILE A 544 3.60 2.24 63.29
CA ILE A 544 2.93 2.47 64.56
C ILE A 544 2.77 3.99 64.68
N HIS A 545 1.53 4.49 64.61
CA HIS A 545 1.22 5.81 65.15
C HIS A 545 1.00 5.66 66.65
N GLN A 546 1.94 6.19 67.44
CA GLN A 546 1.71 6.54 68.83
C GLN A 546 0.86 7.81 68.86
N GLU A 547 -0.41 7.69 69.25
CA GLU A 547 -1.21 8.85 69.66
C GLU A 547 -0.96 9.11 71.14
N ALA A 548 -0.56 10.36 71.43
CA ALA A 548 -0.38 10.88 72.76
C ALA A 548 -1.74 10.98 73.49
N LYS A 549 -1.73 10.55 74.74
CA LYS A 549 -2.85 10.68 75.69
C LYS A 549 -3.18 12.15 75.94
N GLY A 550 -4.46 12.49 75.84
CA GLY A 550 -5.09 13.66 76.45
C GLY A 550 -6.50 13.28 76.89
N VAL A 551 -6.64 12.95 78.18
CA VAL A 551 -7.89 12.61 78.86
C VAL A 551 -8.39 13.85 79.61
N ALA A 552 -9.64 14.25 79.41
CA ALA A 552 -10.57 14.68 80.48
C ALA A 552 -11.94 15.08 79.89
N GLY A 553 -13.03 14.51 80.43
CA GLY A 553 -14.41 14.94 80.17
C GLY A 553 -15.45 13.80 80.07
N THR A 554 -15.81 13.20 81.21
CA THR A 554 -16.94 12.28 81.46
C THR A 554 -18.29 13.04 81.58
N PRO A 555 -19.44 12.40 81.86
CA PRO A 555 -20.12 11.30 81.15
C PRO A 555 -21.65 11.57 80.99
N GLN A 556 -22.37 10.98 80.04
CA GLN A 556 -23.80 10.69 80.25
C GLN A 556 -24.27 9.40 79.57
N THR A 557 -25.08 8.70 80.35
CA THR A 557 -25.62 7.34 80.29
C THR A 557 -26.79 7.22 79.32
N THR A 558 -26.98 6.07 78.65
CA THR A 558 -28.22 5.25 78.69
C THR A 558 -28.27 4.11 77.65
N VAL A 559 -28.33 2.90 78.19
CA VAL A 559 -29.05 1.64 77.86
C VAL A 559 -29.61 1.38 76.43
N ARG A 560 -29.35 0.14 75.97
CA ARG A 560 -29.88 -0.57 74.79
C ARG A 560 -31.41 -0.70 74.76
N PRO A 561 -31.97 -1.05 73.58
CA PRO A 561 -32.80 -2.25 73.58
C PRO A 561 -32.53 -3.22 72.42
N ALA A 562 -32.96 -4.46 72.67
CA ALA A 562 -32.80 -5.64 71.85
C ALA A 562 -33.83 -5.76 70.72
N THR A 563 -33.51 -6.70 69.82
CA THR A 563 -34.24 -7.27 68.70
C THR A 563 -35.73 -7.57 68.91
N VAL A 564 -36.53 -7.31 67.86
CA VAL A 564 -37.81 -7.99 67.60
C VAL A 564 -37.81 -8.54 66.18
N SER A 565 -38.26 -9.80 66.07
CA SER A 565 -38.32 -10.65 64.88
C SER A 565 -39.76 -10.85 64.40
N ARG A 566 -39.90 -11.31 63.15
CA ARG A 566 -41.05 -11.94 62.42
C ARG A 566 -41.28 -11.20 61.09
N LYS A 567 -41.56 -11.83 59.95
CA LYS A 567 -41.75 -13.22 59.51
C LYS A 567 -41.80 -13.09 57.98
N GLU A 568 -41.11 -13.90 57.19
CA GLU A 568 -41.55 -14.14 55.81
C GLU A 568 -41.21 -15.58 55.41
N GLU A 569 -42.22 -16.23 54.84
CA GLU A 569 -42.39 -17.65 54.67
C GLU A 569 -41.57 -18.22 53.50
N SER A 570 -41.23 -19.49 53.61
CA SER A 570 -40.91 -20.38 52.48
C SER A 570 -41.98 -21.49 52.47
N PRO A 571 -42.21 -22.31 51.42
CA PRO A 571 -41.33 -22.60 50.27
C PRO A 571 -42.09 -22.79 48.92
N LEU A 572 -41.37 -23.17 47.85
CA LEU A 572 -41.60 -24.45 47.12
C LEU A 572 -40.70 -24.58 45.89
N ARG A 573 -40.04 -25.73 45.83
CA ARG A 573 -39.21 -26.22 44.73
C ARG A 573 -40.10 -27.01 43.78
N ALA A 574 -40.08 -26.73 42.47
CA ALA A 574 -40.70 -27.57 41.46
C ALA A 574 -39.68 -28.03 40.39
N SER A 575 -39.95 -29.20 39.84
CA SER A 575 -39.00 -30.21 39.40
C SER A 575 -38.45 -30.04 37.97
N LYS A 576 -37.29 -30.67 37.74
CA LYS A 576 -36.70 -30.90 36.41
C LYS A 576 -37.69 -31.66 35.51
N ARG A 577 -38.24 -31.00 34.49
CA ARG A 577 -38.81 -31.68 33.32
C ARG A 577 -37.78 -31.80 32.20
N LYS A 578 -37.29 -33.03 31.99
CA LYS A 578 -36.71 -33.48 30.73
C LYS A 578 -37.84 -33.55 29.70
N ASN A 579 -37.67 -32.92 28.54
CA ASN A 579 -38.34 -33.21 27.26
C ASN A 579 -37.64 -32.38 26.19
N ARG A 580 -37.36 -32.81 24.96
CA ARG A 580 -37.31 -34.12 24.29
C ARG A 580 -36.51 -33.78 23.02
N LYS A 581 -35.48 -34.57 22.67
CA LYS A 581 -34.73 -34.37 21.42
C LYS A 581 -35.69 -34.58 20.24
N PHE A 582 -35.94 -33.55 19.43
CA PHE A 582 -36.48 -33.77 18.09
C PHE A 582 -35.32 -34.18 17.17
N LYS A 583 -35.25 -35.50 16.95
CA LYS A 583 -34.52 -36.13 15.86
C LYS A 583 -35.19 -35.72 14.53
N HIS A 584 -34.39 -35.73 13.47
CA HIS A 584 -34.80 -35.59 12.07
C HIS A 584 -36.11 -36.31 11.75
N LEU A 585 -37.00 -35.64 11.01
CA LEU A 585 -38.08 -36.31 10.27
C LEU A 585 -37.66 -36.57 8.81
N PRO A 586 -37.99 -37.75 8.26
CA PRO A 586 -37.56 -38.18 6.93
C PRO A 586 -38.57 -37.87 5.82
N SER A 587 -38.03 -37.71 4.61
CA SER A 587 -38.70 -37.76 3.30
C SER A 587 -39.65 -36.62 2.88
N LYS A 588 -39.64 -36.36 1.57
CA LYS A 588 -40.24 -35.20 0.89
C LYS A 588 -41.76 -35.31 0.65
N LYS A 589 -42.38 -36.46 0.91
CA LYS A 589 -43.81 -36.70 0.63
C LYS A 589 -44.73 -36.10 1.71
N GLU A 590 -44.31 -36.05 2.97
CA GLU A 590 -45.15 -35.56 4.08
C GLU A 590 -45.18 -34.02 4.19
N GLN A 591 -44.24 -33.30 3.57
CA GLN A 591 -44.26 -31.83 3.56
C GLN A 591 -45.27 -31.23 2.57
N MET A 592 -45.75 -32.01 1.60
CA MET A 592 -46.67 -31.54 0.56
C MET A 592 -48.14 -31.56 0.96
N GLN A 593 -48.53 -32.28 2.02
CA GLN A 593 -49.90 -32.29 2.54
C GLN A 593 -50.18 -31.18 3.58
N LEU A 594 -49.15 -30.47 4.07
CA LEU A 594 -49.29 -29.36 5.01
C LEU A 594 -49.34 -27.97 4.35
N LEU A 595 -49.37 -27.91 3.01
CA LEU A 595 -49.45 -26.67 2.22
C LEU A 595 -50.83 -26.41 1.60
N VAL A 596 -51.84 -27.16 2.00
CA VAL A 596 -53.25 -26.90 1.65
C VAL A 596 -54.07 -26.93 2.94
N THR A 597 -54.06 -25.80 3.66
CA THR A 597 -55.10 -25.34 4.57
C THR A 597 -54.83 -23.89 4.92
#